data_AF-A0A815RH81-F1
#
_entry.id   AF-A0A815RH81-F1
#
_cell.length_a   1.000
_cell.length_b   1.000
_cell.length_c   1.000
_cell.angle_alpha   90.00
_cell.angle_beta   90.00
_cell.angle_gamma   90.00
#
_symmetry.space_group_name_H-M   'P 1'
#
loop_
_entity.id
_entity.type
_entity.pdbx_description
1 polymer ?
#
loop_
_entity_poly.entity_id
_entity_poly.type
_entity_poly.pdbx_seq_one_letter_code
_entity_poly.pdbx_strand_id
1 'polypeptide(L)' 'LDITSEPTSDVTGFFEVTVDGKLVHSKKDGDGLPDTKEKMDKIVKAVEEAK' A
#
# COMPACT_ATOMS: atom_id res chain seq x y z
N LEU A 1 10.05 -0.65 -13.14
CA LEU A 1 9.18 -0.92 -11.98
C LEU A 1 10.10 -1.36 -10.87
N ASP A 2 10.42 -0.45 -9.97
CA ASP A 2 11.26 -0.73 -8.81
C ASP A 2 10.35 -1.07 -7.64
N ILE A 3 10.47 -2.31 -7.14
CA ILE A 3 9.70 -2.80 -5.99
C ILE A 3 10.67 -2.92 -4.83
N THR A 4 10.53 -2.04 -3.84
CA THR A 4 11.28 -2.09 -2.58
C THR A 4 10.32 -2.44 -1.44
N SER A 5 10.85 -3.11 -0.41
CA SER A 5 10.09 -3.40 0.81
C SER A 5 10.98 -3.18 2.02
N GLU A 6 10.52 -2.40 2.98
CA GLU A 6 11.25 -2.12 4.20
C GLU A 6 10.46 -2.64 5.40
N PRO A 7 11.00 -3.60 6.18
CA PRO A 7 10.35 -4.01 7.43
C PRO A 7 10.44 -2.87 8.45
N THR A 8 9.37 -2.68 9.21
CA THR A 8 9.37 -1.75 10.34
C THR A 8 10.10 -2.40 11.52
N SER A 9 11.21 -1.80 11.95
CA SER A 9 12.11 -2.41 12.94
C SER A 9 11.46 -2.60 14.33
N ASP A 10 10.57 -1.69 14.73
CA ASP A 10 10.01 -1.66 16.10
C ASP A 10 8.47 -1.62 16.14
N VAL A 11 7.78 -1.60 14.99
CA VAL A 11 6.33 -1.35 14.91
C VAL A 11 5.63 -2.52 14.23
N THR A 12 4.95 -3.36 15.01
CA THR A 12 4.10 -4.42 14.45
C THR A 12 2.76 -3.88 13.97
N GLY A 13 2.17 -4.51 12.95
CA GLY A 13 0.83 -4.16 12.47
C GLY A 13 0.80 -3.00 11.46
N PHE A 14 1.96 -2.56 10.98
CA PHE A 14 2.10 -1.54 9.95
C PHE A 14 2.13 -2.15 8.55
N PHE A 15 1.41 -1.55 7.60
CA PHE A 15 1.50 -1.85 6.18
C PHE A 15 1.02 -0.62 5.41
N GLU A 16 1.89 -0.04 4.60
CA GLU A 16 1.59 1.12 3.77
C GLU A 16 2.05 0.86 2.34
N VAL A 17 1.26 1.34 1.39
CA VAL A 17 1.60 1.28 -0.03
C VAL A 17 1.64 2.71 -0.55
N THR A 18 2.74 3.05 -1.21
CA THR A 18 2.98 4.35 -1.81
C THR A 18 3.27 4.15 -3.29
N VAL A 19 2.65 4.97 -4.14
CA VAL A 19 2.89 4.99 -5.59
C VAL A 19 3.23 6.44 -5.96
N ASP A 20 4.39 6.66 -6.59
CA ASP A 20 4.90 8.00 -6.93
C ASP A 20 4.87 9.01 -5.76
N GLY A 21 5.24 8.54 -4.56
CA GLY A 21 5.25 9.36 -3.34
C GLY A 21 3.86 9.64 -2.73
N LYS A 22 2.77 9.14 -3.33
CA LYS A 22 1.41 9.24 -2.78
C LYS A 22 1.04 7.98 -2.02
N LEU A 23 0.60 8.14 -0.77
CA LEU A 23 0.04 7.06 0.04
C LEU A 23 -1.30 6.60 -0.55
N VAL A 24 -1.40 5.32 -0.92
CA VAL A 24 -2.59 4.73 -1.58
C VAL A 24 -3.31 3.70 -0.71
N HIS A 25 -2.62 3.11 0.26
CA HIS A 25 -3.20 2.18 1.22
C HIS A 25 -2.46 2.29 2.54
N SER A 26 -3.18 2.42 3.66
CA SER A 26 -2.58 2.39 5.00
C SER A 26 -3.39 1.55 5.96
N LYS A 27 -2.75 0.51 6.49
CA LYS A 27 -3.31 -0.27 7.58
C LYS A 27 -3.49 0.57 8.85
N LYS A 28 -2.66 1.60 9.08
CA LYS A 28 -2.78 2.49 10.23
C LYS A 28 -4.00 3.39 10.14
N ASP A 29 -4.32 3.86 8.94
CA ASP A 29 -5.47 4.76 8.71
C ASP A 29 -6.80 4.00 8.57
N GLY A 30 -6.79 2.68 8.82
CA GLY A 30 -7.99 1.86 8.87
C GLY A 30 -8.31 1.05 7.61
N ASP A 31 -7.48 1.11 6.56
CA ASP A 31 -7.70 0.31 5.34
C ASP A 31 -7.53 -1.22 5.61
N GLY A 32 -6.88 -1.58 6.73
CA GLY A 32 -6.58 -2.95 7.09
C GLY A 32 -5.58 -3.61 6.13
N LEU A 33 -5.56 -4.94 6.09
CA LEU A 33 -4.80 -5.68 5.09
C LEU A 33 -5.45 -5.54 3.70
N PRO A 34 -4.69 -5.53 2.59
CA PRO A 34 -5.23 -5.58 1.23
C PRO A 34 -5.69 -7.01 0.87
N ASP A 35 -6.62 -7.55 1.67
CA ASP A 35 -7.08 -8.93 1.62
C ASP A 35 -8.40 -9.13 0.86
N THR A 36 -9.01 -8.04 0.41
CA THR A 36 -10.20 -8.06 -0.44
C THR A 36 -9.87 -7.58 -1.84
N LYS A 37 -10.64 -8.05 -2.81
CA LYS A 37 -10.50 -7.60 -4.21
C LYS A 37 -10.59 -6.09 -4.34
N GLU A 38 -11.54 -5.46 -3.65
CA GLU A 38 -11.75 -4.01 -3.67
C GLU A 38 -10.49 -3.23 -3.22
N LYS A 39 -9.86 -3.68 -2.12
CA LYS A 39 -8.63 -3.05 -1.62
C LYS A 39 -7.45 -3.25 -2.57
N MET A 40 -7.36 -4.43 -3.19
CA MET A 40 -6.30 -4.71 -4.17
C MET A 40 -6.50 -3.91 -5.46
N ASP A 41 -7.74 -3.79 -5.94
CA ASP A 41 -8.09 -3.00 -7.12
C ASP A 41 -7.75 -1.51 -6.91
N LYS A 42 -7.93 -0.96 -5.70
CA LYS A 42 -7.52 0.41 -5.34
C LYS A 42 -6.02 0.64 -5.58
N ILE A 43 -5.19 -0.31 -5.15
CA ILE A 43 -3.73 -0.24 -5.32
C ILE A 43 -3.36 -0.39 -6.79
N VAL A 44 -3.91 -1.39 -7.49
CA VAL A 44 -3.64 -1.64 -8.91
C VAL A 44 -3.99 -0.42 -9.74
N LYS A 45 -5.17 0.17 -9.53
CA LYS A 45 -5.59 1.37 -10.22
C LYS A 45 -4.63 2.54 -10.01
N ALA A 46 -4.15 2.75 -8.78
CA ALA A 46 -3.19 3.80 -8.51
C ALA A 46 -1.84 3.57 -9.23
N VAL A 47 -1.39 2.33 -9.35
CA VAL A 47 -0.21 1.95 -10.13
C VAL A 47 -0.43 2.16 -11.63
N GLU A 48 -1.61 1.84 -12.15
CA GLU A 48 -1.97 2.05 -13.56
C GLU A 48 -2.06 3.55 -13.92
N GLU A 49 -2.58 4.38 -13.01
CA GLU A 49 -2.68 5.84 -13.19
C GLU A 49 -1.33 6.56 -13.08
N ALA A 50 -0.37 5.97 -12.37
CA ALA A 50 0.99 6.49 -12.22
C ALA A 50 1.91 6.14 -13.42
N LYS A 51 1.41 5.37 -14.39
CA LYS A 51 2.17 4.88 -15.54
C LYS A 51 2.33 5.90 -16.66
#